data_AF-A0A954ZBB3-F1
#
_entry.id   AF-A0A954ZBB3-F1
#
_cell.length_a   1.000
_cell.length_b   1.000
_cell.length_c   1.000
_cell.angle_alpha   90.00
_cell.angle_beta   90.00
_cell.angle_gamma   90.00
#
_symmetry.space_group_name_H-M   'P 1'
#
loop_
_entity.id
_entity.type
_entity.pdbx_description
1 polymer ?
#
loop_
_entity_poly.entity_id
_entity_poly.type
_entity_poly.pdbx_seq_one_letter_code
_entity_poly.pdbx_strand_id
1 'polypeptide(L)'
;YVGYRNGAAPILPGETAPQGNLFVRSGGTAESLARWTIGHFADAVGLVEVDGPNSSVTVGSDLEVGRDGHGTLALQNDATISVGNQLFVGVLPGGTGAVTMTGGVLTTGASATASDADIEVGYAGVGVFTQSGGTTTVAQDLILGQTSTGHGTLNLQGGVVQVLSQGTEDNGLYVGLAGTGVLNVTGGALDVAGALRAGDRVGGDGAITVNGVAASIAAHDLYLGGDRSVAGGTGSLTLTEGEVQIAADVKLWSSGSLNIAGGWFEASSFEQGSGTLSHTGGTLFINGGTFDNGGGELNISSSKSLGMVLYGGATAHPDDVNLGVNADEGGVLVLSRAGGGSPSKLTAEGDIKIGDYGVGRLNVEASSQVSVIDGKRIYAGYGEGSYGIFNVYASDINAGDELVVGYAGTGRAGVYNGTSVTTTRLSMGAIATNTSAPQDMLTIQNGATVTITQDVVMANGSNRNTALSLSQASDLLVGGNLYLGNKGSAALTITNGALVDIGNVAEV
;
A
#
# COMPACT_ATOMS: atom_id res chain seq x y z
N TYR A 1 0.14 -36.41 24.90
CA TYR A 1 -0.51 -36.68 23.59
C TYR A 1 -2.01 -36.68 23.78
N VAL A 2 -2.75 -36.05 22.86
CA VAL A 2 -4.22 -36.08 22.79
C VAL A 2 -4.58 -36.63 21.41
N GLY A 3 -5.26 -37.78 21.34
CA GLY A 3 -5.44 -38.53 20.09
C GLY A 3 -4.17 -39.31 19.69
N TYR A 4 -3.88 -40.41 20.39
CA TYR A 4 -2.68 -41.24 20.21
C TYR A 4 -3.06 -42.72 20.05
N ARG A 5 -2.47 -43.41 19.07
CA ARG A 5 -2.55 -44.87 18.90
C ARG A 5 -1.16 -45.45 18.70
N ASN A 6 -0.75 -46.39 19.54
CA ASN A 6 0.52 -47.10 19.34
C ASN A 6 0.33 -48.20 18.27
N GLY A 7 1.02 -48.09 17.13
CA GLY A 7 1.23 -49.21 16.21
C GLY A 7 0.74 -49.00 14.77
N ALA A 8 1.59 -49.40 13.82
CA ALA A 8 1.44 -49.35 12.37
C ALA A 8 0.34 -50.26 11.77
N ALA A 9 -0.73 -50.57 12.51
CA ALA A 9 -1.82 -51.40 12.02
C ALA A 9 -2.86 -50.53 11.30
N PRO A 10 -3.21 -50.81 10.02
CA PRO A 10 -4.24 -50.06 9.31
C PRO A 10 -5.59 -50.14 10.04
N ILE A 11 -6.41 -49.08 9.95
CA ILE A 11 -7.80 -49.10 10.40
C ILE A 11 -8.56 -50.14 9.56
N LEU A 12 -9.13 -51.16 10.20
CA LEU A 12 -9.92 -52.17 9.50
C LEU A 12 -11.27 -51.56 9.05
N PRO A 13 -11.87 -52.03 7.96
CA PRO A 13 -13.20 -51.57 7.54
C PRO A 13 -14.22 -51.71 8.69
N GLY A 14 -14.73 -50.58 9.18
CA GLY A 14 -15.69 -50.51 10.30
C GLY A 14 -15.12 -50.03 11.64
N GLU A 15 -13.81 -49.80 11.76
CA GLU A 15 -13.20 -49.19 12.95
C GLU A 15 -13.22 -47.65 12.87
N THR A 16 -13.49 -47.00 14.00
CA THR A 16 -13.42 -45.53 14.12
C THR A 16 -11.99 -45.08 14.40
N ALA A 17 -11.58 -43.96 13.80
CA ALA A 17 -10.32 -43.29 14.09
C ALA A 17 -10.07 -43.10 15.61
N PRO A 18 -8.82 -43.23 16.10
CA PRO A 18 -8.52 -43.03 17.51
C PRO A 18 -8.71 -41.57 17.91
N GLN A 19 -9.65 -41.32 18.84
CA GLN A 19 -10.01 -39.99 19.33
C GLN A 19 -9.48 -39.75 20.74
N GLY A 20 -8.97 -38.55 21.01
CA GLY A 20 -8.68 -38.08 22.36
C GLY A 20 -9.09 -36.62 22.55
N ASN A 21 -9.69 -36.31 23.69
CA ASN A 21 -10.17 -34.98 24.01
C ASN A 21 -9.60 -34.51 25.37
N LEU A 22 -9.22 -33.25 25.47
CA LEU A 22 -8.86 -32.57 26.73
C LEU A 22 -9.64 -31.26 26.83
N PHE A 23 -10.32 -31.05 27.95
CA PHE A 23 -11.04 -29.82 28.26
C PHE A 23 -10.43 -29.18 29.51
N VAL A 24 -9.93 -27.97 29.37
CA VAL A 24 -9.40 -27.15 30.48
C VAL A 24 -10.36 -25.99 30.68
N ARG A 25 -11.20 -26.09 31.71
CA ARG A 25 -12.30 -25.14 31.95
C ARG A 25 -12.40 -24.73 33.41
N SER A 26 -13.19 -23.69 33.68
CA SER A 26 -13.56 -23.27 35.05
C SER A 26 -12.35 -22.95 35.95
N GLY A 27 -11.31 -22.32 35.38
CA GLY A 27 -10.07 -22.00 36.10
C GLY A 27 -9.12 -23.18 36.27
N GLY A 28 -9.34 -24.28 35.53
CA GLY A 28 -8.45 -25.43 35.52
C GLY A 28 -7.11 -25.12 34.87
N THR A 29 -6.06 -25.84 35.27
CA THR A 29 -4.72 -25.71 34.69
C THR A 29 -4.23 -27.05 34.15
N ALA A 30 -3.49 -27.03 33.05
CA ALA A 30 -2.79 -28.20 32.54
C ALA A 30 -1.38 -27.80 32.09
N GLU A 31 -0.36 -28.50 32.61
CA GLU A 31 1.02 -28.11 32.44
C GLU A 31 1.90 -29.28 32.00
N SER A 32 2.91 -29.00 31.20
CA SER A 32 3.99 -29.94 30.90
C SER A 32 5.26 -29.22 30.52
N LEU A 33 6.40 -29.77 30.94
CA LEU A 33 7.72 -29.27 30.54
C LEU A 33 8.17 -29.82 29.17
N ALA A 34 7.47 -30.83 28.64
CA ALA A 34 7.82 -31.50 27.41
C ALA A 34 6.86 -31.11 26.28
N ARG A 35 7.22 -31.52 25.05
CA ARG A 35 6.39 -31.33 23.86
C ARG A 35 4.98 -31.88 24.07
N TRP A 36 3.99 -31.11 23.63
CA TRP A 36 2.60 -31.54 23.54
C TRP A 36 2.18 -31.74 22.09
N THR A 37 1.52 -32.87 21.81
CA THR A 37 1.01 -33.16 20.47
C THR A 37 -0.47 -33.55 20.53
N ILE A 38 -1.26 -32.94 19.65
CA ILE A 38 -2.68 -33.15 19.42
C ILE A 38 -2.83 -33.78 18.03
N GLY A 39 -3.33 -35.02 17.91
CA GLY A 39 -3.39 -35.76 16.64
C GLY A 39 -2.00 -36.22 16.15
N HIS A 40 -1.40 -37.18 16.86
CA HIS A 40 0.02 -37.55 16.65
C HIS A 40 0.30 -38.42 15.42
N PHE A 41 -0.54 -39.42 15.13
CA PHE A 41 -0.35 -40.40 14.05
C PHE A 41 -1.40 -40.23 12.96
N ALA A 42 -1.13 -40.74 11.76
CA ALA A 42 -2.11 -40.88 10.69
C ALA A 42 -3.48 -41.37 11.22
N ASP A 43 -4.54 -40.71 10.74
CA ASP A 43 -5.94 -40.91 11.13
C ASP A 43 -6.29 -40.58 12.60
N ALA A 44 -5.33 -40.26 13.47
CA ALA A 44 -5.63 -39.93 14.86
C ALA A 44 -6.26 -38.53 14.97
N VAL A 45 -7.30 -38.41 15.78
CA VAL A 45 -8.01 -37.15 16.01
C VAL A 45 -7.80 -36.70 17.45
N GLY A 46 -7.22 -35.53 17.63
CA GLY A 46 -7.04 -34.89 18.94
C GLY A 46 -7.82 -33.59 19.02
N LEU A 47 -8.50 -33.36 20.15
CA LEU A 47 -9.16 -32.11 20.47
C LEU A 47 -8.69 -31.57 21.82
N VAL A 48 -8.24 -30.32 21.85
CA VAL A 48 -8.00 -29.58 23.09
C VAL A 48 -8.83 -28.31 23.08
N GLU A 49 -9.54 -28.06 24.16
CA GLU A 49 -10.28 -26.81 24.36
C GLU A 49 -9.88 -26.20 25.71
N VAL A 50 -9.54 -24.92 25.68
CA VAL A 50 -9.23 -24.11 26.86
C VAL A 50 -10.24 -22.97 26.91
N ASP A 51 -11.09 -23.00 27.94
CA ASP A 51 -12.28 -22.14 28.02
C ASP A 51 -12.44 -21.51 29.40
N GLY A 52 -12.60 -20.19 29.41
CA GLY A 52 -13.02 -19.44 30.58
C GLY A 52 -11.86 -18.78 31.32
N PRO A 53 -12.17 -17.77 32.14
CA PRO A 53 -11.17 -16.98 32.83
C PRO A 53 -10.34 -17.84 33.78
N ASN A 54 -9.03 -17.59 33.82
CA ASN A 54 -8.04 -18.33 34.59
C ASN A 54 -7.84 -19.79 34.17
N SER A 55 -8.54 -20.29 33.15
CA SER A 55 -8.22 -21.59 32.57
C SER A 55 -6.91 -21.47 31.79
N SER A 56 -5.93 -22.33 32.07
CA SER A 56 -4.61 -22.20 31.46
C SER A 56 -3.98 -23.51 31.01
N VAL A 57 -3.25 -23.42 29.89
CA VAL A 57 -2.35 -24.47 29.41
C VAL A 57 -0.94 -23.91 29.32
N THR A 58 0.02 -24.60 29.93
CA THR A 58 1.44 -24.27 29.83
C THR A 58 2.21 -25.44 29.24
N VAL A 59 2.87 -25.23 28.10
CA VAL A 59 3.74 -26.20 27.43
C VAL A 59 5.15 -25.64 27.44
N GLY A 60 6.08 -26.25 28.17
CA GLY A 60 7.45 -25.75 28.34
C GLY A 60 8.38 -25.97 27.14
N SER A 61 7.91 -26.70 26.13
CA SER A 61 8.60 -26.95 24.86
C SER A 61 7.64 -26.66 23.69
N ASP A 62 7.59 -27.50 22.66
CA ASP A 62 6.78 -27.26 21.48
C ASP A 62 5.34 -27.75 21.68
N LEU A 63 4.38 -27.03 21.09
CA LEU A 63 2.99 -27.48 20.97
C LEU A 63 2.71 -27.80 19.50
N GLU A 64 2.26 -29.03 19.22
CA GLU A 64 1.97 -29.52 17.88
C GLU A 64 0.48 -29.85 17.74
N VAL A 65 -0.16 -29.22 16.76
CA VAL A 65 -1.57 -29.42 16.42
C VAL A 65 -1.66 -30.09 15.05
N GLY A 66 -2.03 -31.36 15.01
CA GLY A 66 -2.09 -32.18 13.80
C GLY A 66 -0.69 -32.52 13.29
N ARG A 67 0.01 -33.44 13.99
CA ARG A 67 1.36 -33.83 13.62
C ARG A 67 1.36 -34.65 12.34
N ASP A 68 0.77 -35.84 12.38
CA ASP A 68 0.57 -36.74 11.23
C ASP A 68 -0.93 -37.03 11.03
N GLY A 69 -1.74 -36.78 12.07
CA GLY A 69 -3.20 -36.88 12.05
C GLY A 69 -3.89 -35.53 12.10
N HIS A 70 -5.09 -35.52 12.66
CA HIS A 70 -5.96 -34.34 12.78
C HIS A 70 -5.92 -33.78 14.20
N GLY A 71 -5.41 -32.56 14.37
CA GLY A 71 -5.42 -31.86 15.65
C GLY A 71 -6.33 -30.65 15.62
N THR A 72 -7.06 -30.41 16.70
CA THR A 72 -7.86 -29.21 16.90
C THR A 72 -7.55 -28.61 18.27
N LEU A 73 -7.26 -27.31 18.28
CA LEU A 73 -7.06 -26.50 19.48
C LEU A 73 -8.02 -25.33 19.47
N ALA A 74 -8.84 -25.21 20.51
CA ALA A 74 -9.76 -24.10 20.70
C ALA A 74 -9.39 -23.29 21.96
N LEU A 75 -9.33 -21.97 21.81
CA LEU A 75 -9.07 -21.02 22.89
C LEU A 75 -10.16 -19.95 22.92
N GLN A 76 -10.79 -19.75 24.08
CA GLN A 76 -11.94 -18.87 24.20
C GLN A 76 -12.15 -18.30 25.61
N ASN A 77 -12.97 -17.26 25.71
CA ASN A 77 -13.46 -16.67 26.97
C ASN A 77 -12.35 -16.36 28.00
N ASP A 78 -11.33 -15.59 27.58
CA ASP A 78 -10.24 -15.10 28.45
C ASP A 78 -9.34 -16.19 29.07
N ALA A 79 -9.29 -17.38 28.46
CA ALA A 79 -8.32 -18.41 28.78
C ALA A 79 -6.90 -18.09 28.26
N THR A 80 -5.88 -18.78 28.80
CA THR A 80 -4.47 -18.54 28.45
C THR A 80 -3.78 -19.81 27.96
N ILE A 81 -3.02 -19.72 26.88
CA ILE A 81 -2.07 -20.75 26.43
C ILE A 81 -0.68 -20.14 26.35
N SER A 82 0.27 -20.76 27.04
CA SER A 82 1.68 -20.38 27.03
C SER A 82 2.52 -21.53 26.47
N VAL A 83 3.26 -21.26 25.40
CA VAL A 83 4.15 -22.21 24.73
C VAL A 83 5.59 -21.73 24.91
N GLY A 84 6.45 -22.61 25.40
CA GLY A 84 7.82 -22.31 25.77
C GLY A 84 8.67 -22.02 24.53
N ASN A 85 8.51 -22.85 23.49
CA ASN A 85 9.23 -22.72 22.23
C ASN A 85 8.23 -22.40 21.10
N GLN A 86 8.04 -23.32 20.15
CA GLN A 86 7.26 -23.13 18.93
C GLN A 86 5.87 -23.76 19.02
N LEU A 87 4.90 -23.14 18.34
CA LEU A 87 3.60 -23.74 18.04
C LEU A 87 3.58 -24.16 16.58
N PHE A 88 3.43 -25.46 16.32
CA PHE A 88 3.24 -25.99 14.98
C PHE A 88 1.79 -26.39 14.74
N VAL A 89 1.24 -26.07 13.57
CA VAL A 89 -0.11 -26.42 13.15
C VAL A 89 -0.06 -27.07 11.77
N GLY A 90 -0.40 -28.36 11.66
CA GLY A 90 -0.23 -29.13 10.41
C GLY A 90 1.25 -29.43 10.16
N VAL A 91 1.81 -30.39 10.90
CA VAL A 91 3.26 -30.57 11.00
C VAL A 91 3.82 -31.37 9.81
N LEU A 92 3.48 -32.64 9.68
CA LEU A 92 4.02 -33.54 8.66
C LEU A 92 3.11 -33.61 7.42
N PRO A 93 3.61 -34.07 6.27
CA PRO A 93 2.78 -34.30 5.08
C PRO A 93 1.59 -35.21 5.40
N GLY A 94 0.37 -34.75 5.12
CA GLY A 94 -0.88 -35.44 5.44
C GLY A 94 -1.50 -35.08 6.80
N GLY A 95 -0.72 -34.49 7.73
CA GLY A 95 -1.23 -33.96 8.99
C GLY A 95 -2.05 -32.70 8.78
N THR A 96 -3.13 -32.54 9.55
CA THR A 96 -3.97 -31.33 9.51
C THR A 96 -4.15 -30.74 10.91
N GLY A 97 -3.74 -29.49 11.09
CA GLY A 97 -3.94 -28.75 12.34
C GLY A 97 -4.97 -27.64 12.17
N ALA A 98 -5.82 -27.46 13.18
CA ALA A 98 -6.76 -26.35 13.25
C ALA A 98 -6.66 -25.66 14.63
N VAL A 99 -6.40 -24.36 14.63
CA VAL A 99 -6.43 -23.50 15.82
C VAL A 99 -7.57 -22.51 15.65
N THR A 100 -8.46 -22.42 16.64
CA THR A 100 -9.53 -21.41 16.69
C THR A 100 -9.40 -20.59 17.97
N MET A 101 -9.34 -19.28 17.81
CA MET A 101 -9.26 -18.34 18.92
C MET A 101 -10.39 -17.32 18.81
N THR A 102 -11.29 -17.31 19.79
CA THR A 102 -12.40 -16.34 19.87
C THR A 102 -12.20 -15.31 21.00
N GLY A 103 -11.21 -15.53 21.86
CA GLY A 103 -10.83 -14.68 22.99
C GLY A 103 -9.62 -15.28 23.70
N GLY A 104 -9.13 -14.63 24.76
CA GLY A 104 -7.99 -15.12 25.54
C GLY A 104 -6.62 -14.63 25.05
N VAL A 105 -5.57 -15.29 25.55
CA VAL A 105 -4.17 -14.97 25.25
C VAL A 105 -3.42 -16.23 24.84
N LEU A 106 -2.78 -16.19 23.68
CA LEU A 106 -1.82 -17.20 23.21
C LEU A 106 -0.43 -16.57 23.11
N THR A 107 0.58 -17.18 23.71
CA THR A 107 1.96 -16.67 23.68
C THR A 107 2.94 -17.78 23.36
N THR A 108 3.86 -17.57 22.41
CA THR A 108 5.05 -18.39 22.19
C THR A 108 6.30 -17.73 22.77
N GLY A 109 7.40 -18.48 22.92
CA GLY A 109 8.64 -17.94 23.48
C GLY A 109 8.61 -17.68 24.98
N ALA A 110 7.71 -18.34 25.72
CA ALA A 110 7.66 -18.21 27.17
C ALA A 110 8.89 -18.82 27.89
N SER A 111 9.73 -19.59 27.17
CA SER A 111 10.98 -20.12 27.68
C SER A 111 12.12 -19.10 27.57
N ALA A 112 12.82 -18.84 28.67
CA ALA A 112 14.00 -17.97 28.71
C ALA A 112 15.18 -18.47 27.86
N THR A 113 15.12 -19.70 27.36
CA THR A 113 16.16 -20.32 26.50
C THR A 113 15.65 -20.60 25.08
N ALA A 114 14.49 -20.08 24.68
CA ALA A 114 13.97 -20.31 23.35
C ALA A 114 14.91 -19.67 22.30
N SER A 115 15.46 -20.51 21.41
CA SER A 115 16.23 -20.06 20.24
C SER A 115 15.34 -19.80 19.02
N ASP A 116 14.20 -20.48 18.95
CA ASP A 116 13.20 -20.43 17.88
C ASP A 116 11.83 -20.44 18.56
N ALA A 117 11.07 -19.35 18.43
CA ALA A 117 9.89 -19.07 19.26
C ALA A 117 8.68 -18.71 18.40
N ASP A 118 8.52 -19.49 17.35
CA ASP A 118 7.68 -19.20 16.21
C ASP A 118 6.27 -19.76 16.37
N ILE A 119 5.36 -19.24 15.56
CA ILE A 119 4.14 -19.95 15.20
C ILE A 119 4.29 -20.38 13.74
N GLU A 120 4.22 -21.67 13.49
CA GLU A 120 4.32 -22.26 12.16
C GLU A 120 3.00 -22.91 11.77
N VAL A 121 2.27 -22.29 10.84
CA VAL A 121 1.00 -22.78 10.32
C VAL A 121 1.23 -23.39 8.94
N GLY A 122 0.98 -24.70 8.82
CA GLY A 122 1.30 -25.49 7.65
C GLY A 122 2.81 -25.66 7.49
N TYR A 123 3.45 -26.36 8.44
CA TYR A 123 4.89 -26.63 8.37
C TYR A 123 5.23 -27.46 7.12
N ALA A 124 4.78 -28.71 7.08
CA ALA A 124 4.79 -29.56 5.90
C ALA A 124 3.43 -30.21 5.59
N GLY A 125 2.46 -30.05 6.49
CA GLY A 125 1.06 -30.44 6.31
C GLY A 125 0.15 -29.24 6.07
N VAL A 126 -1.12 -29.40 6.41
CA VAL A 126 -2.14 -28.33 6.28
C VAL A 126 -2.44 -27.73 7.65
N GLY A 127 -2.14 -26.45 7.82
CA GLY A 127 -2.45 -25.71 9.05
C GLY A 127 -3.45 -24.59 8.80
N VAL A 128 -4.41 -24.45 9.71
CA VAL A 128 -5.34 -23.32 9.71
C VAL A 128 -5.38 -22.70 11.10
N PHE A 129 -5.15 -21.41 11.19
CA PHE A 129 -5.37 -20.60 12.40
C PHE A 129 -6.46 -19.58 12.08
N THR A 130 -7.59 -19.63 12.79
CA THR A 130 -8.63 -18.60 12.75
C THR A 130 -8.70 -17.85 14.07
N GLN A 131 -8.54 -16.52 14.02
CA GLN A 131 -8.65 -15.64 15.18
C GLN A 131 -9.74 -14.60 14.95
N SER A 132 -10.71 -14.55 15.86
CA SER A 132 -11.82 -13.59 15.86
C SER A 132 -11.88 -12.70 17.11
N GLY A 133 -10.99 -12.95 18.08
CA GLY A 133 -10.85 -12.16 19.29
C GLY A 133 -9.61 -12.56 20.10
N GLY A 134 -9.31 -11.80 21.15
CA GLY A 134 -8.14 -12.00 22.03
C GLY A 134 -6.81 -11.58 21.41
N THR A 135 -5.70 -11.98 22.04
CA THR A 135 -4.34 -11.57 21.67
C THR A 135 -3.42 -12.77 21.46
N THR A 136 -2.81 -12.85 20.28
CA THR A 136 -1.70 -13.78 20.00
C THR A 136 -0.39 -12.99 19.98
N THR A 137 0.58 -13.41 20.78
CA THR A 137 1.94 -12.85 20.78
C THR A 137 2.93 -13.90 20.31
N VAL A 138 3.59 -13.61 19.20
CA VAL A 138 4.64 -14.44 18.59
C VAL A 138 5.97 -13.80 18.90
N ALA A 139 6.82 -14.50 19.63
CA ALA A 139 8.08 -13.90 20.08
C ALA A 139 9.07 -13.67 18.93
N GLN A 140 9.16 -14.60 17.97
CA GLN A 140 10.04 -14.48 16.80
C GLN A 140 9.26 -14.37 15.50
N ASP A 141 9.07 -15.49 14.78
CA ASP A 141 8.48 -15.49 13.45
C ASP A 141 7.10 -16.12 13.42
N LEU A 142 6.23 -15.58 12.57
CA LEU A 142 4.98 -16.23 12.18
C LEU A 142 5.13 -16.73 10.75
N ILE A 143 5.02 -18.03 10.52
CA ILE A 143 5.29 -18.64 9.22
C ILE A 143 4.03 -19.37 8.74
N LEU A 144 3.56 -19.04 7.54
CA LEU A 144 2.46 -19.71 6.86
C LEU A 144 3.01 -20.46 5.65
N GLY A 145 2.97 -21.79 5.62
CA GLY A 145 3.53 -22.58 4.52
C GLY A 145 5.07 -22.61 4.52
N GLN A 146 5.65 -23.30 5.49
CA GLN A 146 7.10 -23.30 5.74
C GLN A 146 7.91 -24.06 4.69
N THR A 147 7.52 -25.30 4.43
CA THR A 147 8.20 -26.21 3.50
C THR A 147 7.43 -26.32 2.19
N SER A 148 8.02 -26.90 1.15
CA SER A 148 7.40 -27.00 -0.18
C SER A 148 6.09 -27.78 -0.26
N THR A 149 5.74 -28.57 0.75
CA THR A 149 4.43 -29.24 0.86
C THR A 149 3.51 -28.61 1.90
N GLY A 150 4.00 -27.61 2.64
CA GLY A 150 3.26 -26.93 3.68
C GLY A 150 2.21 -26.01 3.10
N HIS A 151 1.00 -26.06 3.67
CA HIS A 151 -0.11 -25.17 3.33
C HIS A 151 -0.61 -24.50 4.60
N GLY A 152 -0.26 -23.23 4.78
CA GLY A 152 -0.62 -22.44 5.95
C GLY A 152 -1.73 -21.44 5.65
N THR A 153 -2.71 -21.31 6.55
CA THR A 153 -3.71 -20.25 6.45
C THR A 153 -3.92 -19.56 7.80
N LEU A 154 -3.80 -18.24 7.84
CA LEU A 154 -4.24 -17.40 8.95
C LEU A 154 -5.45 -16.57 8.52
N ASN A 155 -6.56 -16.72 9.23
CA ASN A 155 -7.75 -15.87 9.11
C ASN A 155 -7.85 -14.97 10.33
N LEU A 156 -7.51 -13.69 10.18
CA LEU A 156 -7.69 -12.67 11.20
C LEU A 156 -8.98 -11.89 10.95
N GLN A 157 -9.96 -12.11 11.81
CA GLN A 157 -11.31 -11.53 11.75
C GLN A 157 -11.54 -10.52 12.89
N GLY A 158 -10.70 -10.56 13.93
CA GLY A 158 -10.78 -9.69 15.11
C GLY A 158 -9.67 -10.01 16.11
N GLY A 159 -9.51 -9.16 17.12
CA GLY A 159 -8.42 -9.27 18.10
C GLY A 159 -7.10 -8.71 17.59
N VAL A 160 -5.99 -9.13 18.21
CA VAL A 160 -4.64 -8.65 17.93
C VAL A 160 -3.69 -9.82 17.71
N VAL A 161 -2.85 -9.75 16.67
CA VAL A 161 -1.69 -10.63 16.47
C VAL A 161 -0.44 -9.76 16.46
N GLN A 162 0.48 -10.00 17.38
CA GLN A 162 1.76 -9.29 17.50
C GLN A 162 2.90 -10.24 17.18
N VAL A 163 3.71 -9.90 16.18
CA VAL A 163 4.95 -10.60 15.84
C VAL A 163 6.11 -9.71 16.26
N LEU A 164 6.81 -10.09 17.32
CA LEU A 164 7.80 -9.22 17.98
C LEU A 164 9.17 -9.24 17.30
N SER A 165 9.47 -10.27 16.50
CA SER A 165 10.67 -10.38 15.65
C SER A 165 12.02 -10.14 16.36
N GLN A 166 12.09 -10.39 17.69
CA GLN A 166 13.22 -10.14 18.64
C GLN A 166 14.44 -9.29 18.15
N GLY A 167 14.19 -8.16 17.48
CA GLY A 167 15.20 -7.16 17.13
C GLY A 167 16.02 -7.38 15.83
N THR A 168 15.62 -8.28 14.92
CA THR A 168 16.21 -8.31 13.56
C THR A 168 15.16 -7.92 12.52
N GLU A 169 15.47 -6.92 11.68
CA GLU A 169 14.60 -6.49 10.57
C GLU A 169 14.33 -7.61 9.55
N ASP A 170 15.18 -8.65 9.53
CA ASP A 170 15.02 -9.80 8.64
C ASP A 170 13.97 -10.82 9.11
N ASN A 171 13.61 -10.80 10.38
CA ASN A 171 12.58 -11.66 10.98
C ASN A 171 11.20 -11.01 10.83
N GLY A 172 10.13 -11.77 11.04
CA GLY A 172 8.77 -11.25 10.88
C GLY A 172 7.74 -12.29 10.50
N LEU A 173 6.92 -11.94 9.51
CA LEU A 173 5.83 -12.77 9.02
C LEU A 173 6.11 -13.24 7.60
N TYR A 174 6.16 -14.54 7.42
CA TYR A 174 6.34 -15.19 6.12
C TYR A 174 5.02 -15.82 5.65
N VAL A 175 4.49 -15.32 4.55
CA VAL A 175 3.30 -15.86 3.87
C VAL A 175 3.78 -16.62 2.64
N GLY A 176 3.88 -17.94 2.74
CA GLY A 176 4.49 -18.79 1.72
C GLY A 176 6.01 -18.65 1.74
N LEU A 177 6.66 -19.25 2.76
CA LEU A 177 8.12 -19.23 2.87
C LEU A 177 8.74 -20.06 1.74
N ALA A 178 8.45 -21.36 1.71
CA ALA A 178 8.79 -22.25 0.58
C ALA A 178 7.57 -23.07 0.10
N GLY A 179 6.47 -23.06 0.85
CA GLY A 179 5.18 -23.66 0.48
C GLY A 179 4.13 -22.61 0.15
N THR A 180 2.86 -22.96 0.38
CA THR A 180 1.73 -22.04 0.17
C THR A 180 1.30 -21.40 1.49
N GLY A 181 1.30 -20.07 1.55
CA GLY A 181 0.76 -19.32 2.67
C GLY A 181 -0.39 -18.43 2.24
N VAL A 182 -1.44 -18.39 3.06
CA VAL A 182 -2.60 -17.52 2.86
C VAL A 182 -2.86 -16.73 4.14
N LEU A 183 -2.86 -15.41 4.01
CA LEU A 183 -3.21 -14.48 5.07
C LEU A 183 -4.47 -13.71 4.67
N ASN A 184 -5.56 -13.90 5.42
CA ASN A 184 -6.80 -13.17 5.24
C ASN A 184 -7.03 -12.26 6.45
N VAL A 185 -7.06 -10.95 6.25
CA VAL A 185 -7.37 -9.96 7.29
C VAL A 185 -8.68 -9.27 6.92
N THR A 186 -9.72 -9.57 7.69
CA THR A 186 -11.09 -9.03 7.52
C THR A 186 -11.53 -8.17 8.71
N GLY A 187 -10.76 -8.19 9.80
CA GLY A 187 -10.90 -7.34 10.97
C GLY A 187 -9.76 -7.59 11.95
N GLY A 188 -9.60 -6.74 12.96
CA GLY A 188 -8.53 -6.87 13.94
C GLY A 188 -7.21 -6.26 13.46
N ALA A 189 -6.20 -6.31 14.33
CA ALA A 189 -4.90 -5.71 14.08
C ALA A 189 -3.79 -6.78 14.01
N LEU A 190 -3.04 -6.77 12.91
CA LEU A 190 -1.80 -7.52 12.74
C LEU A 190 -0.63 -6.55 12.83
N ASP A 191 0.21 -6.71 13.84
CA ASP A 191 1.37 -5.86 14.12
C ASP A 191 2.64 -6.70 13.99
N VAL A 192 3.44 -6.43 12.97
CA VAL A 192 4.68 -7.15 12.65
C VAL A 192 5.86 -6.20 12.87
N ALA A 193 6.64 -6.43 13.92
CA ALA A 193 7.77 -5.57 14.26
C ALA A 193 8.89 -5.60 13.20
N GLY A 194 9.01 -6.69 12.44
CA GLY A 194 9.95 -6.83 11.33
C GLY A 194 9.27 -6.87 9.95
N ALA A 195 9.82 -7.67 9.03
CA ALA A 195 9.36 -7.74 7.65
C ALA A 195 8.11 -8.62 7.48
N LEU A 196 7.15 -8.14 6.69
CA LEU A 196 6.08 -8.95 6.11
C LEU A 196 6.50 -9.40 4.71
N ARG A 197 6.61 -10.71 4.50
CA ARG A 197 7.09 -11.28 3.23
C ARG A 197 6.07 -12.22 2.63
N ALA A 198 5.81 -12.11 1.34
CA ALA A 198 4.97 -13.06 0.61
C ALA A 198 5.75 -13.69 -0.54
N GLY A 199 5.80 -15.02 -0.59
CA GLY A 199 6.60 -15.74 -1.59
C GLY A 199 8.10 -15.48 -1.41
N ASP A 200 8.62 -15.68 -0.19
CA ASP A 200 10.00 -15.31 0.20
C ASP A 200 11.08 -16.13 -0.53
N ARG A 201 10.93 -17.47 -0.59
CA ARG A 201 11.90 -18.35 -1.27
C ARG A 201 11.36 -18.84 -2.60
N VAL A 202 12.28 -19.30 -3.45
CA VAL A 202 11.94 -19.98 -4.72
C VAL A 202 10.96 -21.12 -4.46
N GLY A 203 9.82 -21.08 -5.15
CA GLY A 203 8.73 -22.06 -5.00
C GLY A 203 7.69 -21.70 -3.93
N GLY A 204 7.96 -20.71 -3.07
CA GLY A 204 6.96 -20.17 -2.15
C GLY A 204 5.83 -19.46 -2.90
N ASP A 205 4.61 -19.61 -2.40
CA ASP A 205 3.41 -18.96 -2.94
C ASP A 205 2.65 -18.28 -1.79
N GLY A 206 2.71 -16.96 -1.77
CA GLY A 206 2.16 -16.12 -0.72
C GLY A 206 1.01 -15.25 -1.21
N ALA A 207 -0.14 -15.38 -0.56
CA ALA A 207 -1.30 -14.55 -0.84
C ALA A 207 -1.79 -13.83 0.42
N ILE A 208 -1.78 -12.49 0.38
CA ILE A 208 -2.29 -11.62 1.45
C ILE A 208 -3.54 -10.90 0.93
N THR A 209 -4.64 -10.98 1.66
CA THR A 209 -5.88 -10.26 1.37
C THR A 209 -6.29 -9.42 2.57
N VAL A 210 -6.49 -8.12 2.35
CA VAL A 210 -7.03 -7.18 3.34
C VAL A 210 -8.37 -6.67 2.83
N ASN A 211 -9.43 -7.08 3.52
CA ASN A 211 -10.81 -6.82 3.11
C ASN A 211 -11.72 -6.69 4.33
N GLY A 212 -11.60 -5.56 5.00
CA GLY A 212 -12.61 -5.10 5.96
C GLY A 212 -12.23 -3.76 6.55
N VAL A 213 -13.22 -2.88 6.74
CA VAL A 213 -13.00 -1.53 7.30
C VAL A 213 -12.26 -1.48 8.64
N ALA A 214 -12.31 -2.56 9.43
CA ALA A 214 -11.64 -2.68 10.73
C ALA A 214 -10.38 -3.56 10.68
N ALA A 215 -9.93 -3.96 9.49
CA ALA A 215 -8.69 -4.69 9.27
C ALA A 215 -7.52 -3.71 9.25
N SER A 216 -6.49 -3.98 10.05
CA SER A 216 -5.23 -3.24 9.98
C SER A 216 -4.03 -4.19 9.95
N ILE A 217 -3.06 -3.87 9.09
CA ILE A 217 -1.72 -4.45 9.08
C ILE A 217 -0.72 -3.32 9.32
N ALA A 218 0.14 -3.48 10.32
CA ALA A 218 1.36 -2.70 10.48
C ALA A 218 2.57 -3.63 10.32
N ALA A 219 3.55 -3.24 9.52
CA ALA A 219 4.81 -3.95 9.39
C ALA A 219 5.98 -2.97 9.26
N HIS A 220 7.21 -3.42 9.56
CA HIS A 220 8.39 -2.59 9.30
C HIS A 220 8.65 -2.50 7.80
N ASP A 221 8.81 -3.66 7.14
CA ASP A 221 9.01 -3.76 5.68
C ASP A 221 7.95 -4.64 5.04
N LEU A 222 7.75 -4.50 3.73
CA LEU A 222 6.93 -5.39 2.91
C LEU A 222 7.69 -5.85 1.67
N TYR A 223 7.88 -7.16 1.54
CA TYR A 223 8.50 -7.77 0.36
C TYR A 223 7.55 -8.74 -0.32
N LEU A 224 7.25 -8.49 -1.60
CA LEU A 224 6.40 -9.37 -2.41
C LEU A 224 7.22 -10.04 -3.50
N GLY A 225 7.25 -11.38 -3.48
CA GLY A 225 7.95 -12.23 -4.43
C GLY A 225 9.44 -12.39 -4.15
N GLY A 226 9.88 -12.24 -2.89
CA GLY A 226 11.27 -12.38 -2.47
C GLY A 226 11.55 -11.81 -1.09
N ASP A 227 12.82 -11.54 -0.82
CA ASP A 227 13.31 -10.90 0.42
C ASP A 227 13.85 -9.48 0.15
N ARG A 228 14.60 -8.90 1.08
CA ARG A 228 15.20 -7.56 0.94
C ARG A 228 16.16 -7.44 -0.25
N SER A 229 16.79 -8.54 -0.63
CA SER A 229 17.99 -8.59 -1.47
C SER A 229 17.90 -9.55 -2.66
N VAL A 230 17.05 -10.58 -2.58
CA VAL A 230 16.95 -11.64 -3.58
C VAL A 230 15.48 -11.90 -3.93
N ALA A 231 15.21 -12.06 -5.23
CA ALA A 231 13.93 -12.53 -5.72
C ALA A 231 13.66 -13.98 -5.30
N GLY A 232 12.42 -14.28 -4.94
CA GLY A 232 11.98 -15.56 -4.42
C GLY A 232 10.87 -16.21 -5.24
N GLY A 233 9.76 -16.49 -4.57
CA GLY A 233 8.57 -17.15 -5.10
C GLY A 233 7.53 -16.16 -5.60
N THR A 234 6.26 -16.55 -5.63
CA THR A 234 5.15 -15.66 -6.01
C THR A 234 4.57 -15.02 -4.76
N GLY A 235 4.48 -13.69 -4.74
CA GLY A 235 3.97 -12.94 -3.59
C GLY A 235 2.91 -11.96 -4.03
N SER A 236 1.77 -11.95 -3.35
CA SER A 236 0.70 -11.00 -3.66
C SER A 236 0.09 -10.38 -2.41
N LEU A 237 -0.27 -9.10 -2.53
CA LEU A 237 -1.12 -8.40 -1.56
C LEU A 237 -2.27 -7.72 -2.30
N THR A 238 -3.50 -8.00 -1.89
CA THR A 238 -4.70 -7.29 -2.36
C THR A 238 -5.35 -6.53 -1.20
N LEU A 239 -5.44 -5.21 -1.33
CA LEU A 239 -6.12 -4.31 -0.41
C LEU A 239 -7.41 -3.79 -1.06
N THR A 240 -8.54 -4.11 -0.43
CA THR A 240 -9.88 -3.67 -0.88
C THR A 240 -10.57 -2.77 0.14
N GLU A 241 -10.34 -3.00 1.42
CA GLU A 241 -10.79 -2.17 2.54
C GLU A 241 -9.80 -2.33 3.71
N GLY A 242 -9.78 -1.37 4.63
CA GLY A 242 -8.88 -1.39 5.79
C GLY A 242 -7.61 -0.58 5.58
N GLU A 243 -6.61 -0.86 6.41
CA GLU A 243 -5.36 -0.11 6.49
C GLU A 243 -4.14 -1.04 6.41
N VAL A 244 -3.16 -0.67 5.58
CA VAL A 244 -1.84 -1.30 5.54
C VAL A 244 -0.80 -0.20 5.70
N GLN A 245 -0.04 -0.25 6.78
CA GLN A 245 1.00 0.72 7.12
C GLN A 245 2.36 0.03 7.18
N ILE A 246 3.28 0.45 6.31
CA ILE A 246 4.64 -0.06 6.22
C ILE A 246 5.60 1.05 6.66
N ALA A 247 6.31 0.82 7.77
CA ALA A 247 7.12 1.86 8.41
C ALA A 247 8.38 2.22 7.61
N ALA A 248 8.88 1.31 6.78
CA ALA A 248 10.10 1.47 5.98
C ALA A 248 9.83 1.14 4.51
N ASP A 249 10.44 0.08 3.98
CA ASP A 249 10.48 -0.17 2.55
C ASP A 249 9.40 -1.16 2.10
N VAL A 250 8.74 -0.82 0.99
CA VAL A 250 7.98 -1.76 0.18
C VAL A 250 8.81 -2.13 -1.05
N LYS A 251 9.01 -3.42 -1.32
CA LYS A 251 9.69 -3.90 -2.54
C LYS A 251 8.88 -4.94 -3.28
N LEU A 252 8.72 -4.75 -4.58
CA LEU A 252 8.07 -5.71 -5.47
C LEU A 252 9.10 -6.37 -6.40
N TRP A 253 9.28 -7.67 -6.25
CA TRP A 253 10.09 -8.48 -7.16
C TRP A 253 9.30 -8.85 -8.42
N SER A 254 9.96 -9.44 -9.43
CA SER A 254 9.32 -9.78 -10.72
C SER A 254 8.05 -10.63 -10.62
N SER A 255 7.93 -11.44 -9.57
CA SER A 255 6.78 -12.30 -9.24
C SER A 255 5.94 -11.74 -8.08
N GLY A 256 6.24 -10.50 -7.65
CA GLY A 256 5.53 -9.73 -6.65
C GLY A 256 4.43 -8.88 -7.26
N SER A 257 3.25 -8.88 -6.65
CA SER A 257 2.14 -8.03 -7.07
C SER A 257 1.43 -7.37 -5.89
N LEU A 258 1.32 -6.04 -5.95
CA LEU A 258 0.50 -5.25 -5.04
C LEU A 258 -0.71 -4.72 -5.79
N ASN A 259 -1.92 -5.03 -5.30
CA ASN A 259 -3.18 -4.51 -5.82
C ASN A 259 -3.88 -3.67 -4.75
N ILE A 260 -3.98 -2.36 -5.00
CA ILE A 260 -4.71 -1.41 -4.18
C ILE A 260 -6.00 -1.05 -4.93
N ALA A 261 -7.09 -1.69 -4.51
CA ALA A 261 -8.43 -1.46 -5.04
C ALA A 261 -9.31 -0.60 -4.11
N GLY A 262 -8.87 -0.41 -2.87
CA GLY A 262 -9.54 0.39 -1.85
C GLY A 262 -8.66 0.60 -0.63
N GLY A 263 -9.24 1.08 0.48
CA GLY A 263 -8.51 1.26 1.74
C GLY A 263 -7.43 2.35 1.74
N TRP A 264 -6.60 2.28 2.78
CA TRP A 264 -5.43 3.12 3.03
C TRP A 264 -4.17 2.27 2.96
N PHE A 265 -3.26 2.59 2.04
CA PHE A 265 -1.93 1.98 1.99
C PHE A 265 -0.88 3.06 2.21
N GLU A 266 -0.03 2.91 3.21
CA GLU A 266 1.06 3.83 3.48
C GLU A 266 2.39 3.10 3.55
N ALA A 267 3.40 3.71 2.95
CA ALA A 267 4.80 3.29 3.07
C ALA A 267 5.69 4.51 3.28
N SER A 268 6.85 4.31 3.93
CA SER A 268 7.89 5.34 3.90
C SER A 268 8.54 5.42 2.54
N SER A 269 8.98 4.27 2.00
CA SER A 269 9.53 4.13 0.65
C SER A 269 8.85 2.99 -0.11
N PHE A 270 8.84 3.10 -1.44
CA PHE A 270 8.24 2.14 -2.34
C PHE A 270 9.15 1.92 -3.56
N GLU A 271 9.59 0.68 -3.78
CA GLU A 271 10.37 0.22 -4.91
C GLU A 271 9.57 -0.83 -5.68
N GLN A 272 8.99 -0.43 -6.82
CA GLN A 272 8.26 -1.37 -7.69
C GLN A 272 9.18 -2.44 -8.30
N GLY A 273 10.50 -2.23 -8.32
CA GLY A 273 11.46 -3.17 -8.87
C GLY A 273 11.04 -3.64 -10.27
N SER A 274 10.82 -4.94 -10.42
CA SER A 274 10.25 -5.53 -11.65
C SER A 274 8.85 -6.13 -11.45
N GLY A 275 8.25 -5.89 -10.28
CA GLY A 275 6.93 -6.37 -9.94
C GLY A 275 5.79 -5.51 -10.47
N THR A 276 4.58 -5.87 -10.10
CA THR A 276 3.36 -5.21 -10.58
C THR A 276 2.68 -4.44 -9.46
N LEU A 277 2.57 -3.12 -9.60
CA LEU A 277 1.63 -2.30 -8.86
C LEU A 277 0.35 -2.09 -9.68
N SER A 278 -0.80 -2.49 -9.15
CA SER A 278 -2.12 -2.12 -9.66
C SER A 278 -2.79 -1.19 -8.65
N HIS A 279 -3.14 0.01 -9.10
CA HIS A 279 -3.78 1.02 -8.26
C HIS A 279 -5.08 1.48 -8.91
N THR A 280 -6.17 0.82 -8.55
CA THR A 280 -7.52 1.01 -9.14
C THR A 280 -8.49 1.70 -8.18
N GLY A 281 -8.11 1.84 -6.91
CA GLY A 281 -8.86 2.55 -5.89
C GLY A 281 -8.02 2.76 -4.63
N GLY A 282 -8.66 3.20 -3.54
CA GLY A 282 -7.95 3.48 -2.29
C GLY A 282 -6.95 4.63 -2.41
N THR A 283 -6.24 4.95 -1.33
CA THR A 283 -5.19 5.98 -1.37
C THR A 283 -3.85 5.36 -1.04
N LEU A 284 -2.85 5.63 -1.88
CA LEU A 284 -1.46 5.30 -1.65
C LEU A 284 -0.73 6.52 -1.07
N PHE A 285 -0.12 6.35 0.09
CA PHE A 285 0.66 7.36 0.79
C PHE A 285 2.14 7.00 0.80
N ILE A 286 2.99 7.98 0.51
CA ILE A 286 4.44 7.88 0.66
C ILE A 286 4.88 8.96 1.63
N ASN A 287 5.48 8.54 2.74
CA ASN A 287 5.85 9.40 3.86
C ASN A 287 7.37 9.51 4.01
N GLY A 288 7.93 10.60 3.49
CA GLY A 288 9.34 10.95 3.63
C GLY A 288 10.30 10.26 2.67
N GLY A 289 10.15 8.96 2.41
CA GLY A 289 11.06 8.19 1.55
C GLY A 289 10.85 8.40 0.05
N THR A 290 11.21 7.40 -0.76
CA THR A 290 11.16 7.49 -2.22
C THR A 290 10.05 6.62 -2.79
N PHE A 291 9.32 7.14 -3.78
CA PHE A 291 8.48 6.35 -4.67
C PHE A 291 9.19 6.12 -6.00
N ASP A 292 9.57 4.87 -6.25
CA ASP A 292 10.17 4.38 -7.47
C ASP A 292 9.22 3.39 -8.14
N ASN A 293 8.70 3.75 -9.31
CA ASN A 293 7.81 2.93 -10.13
C ASN A 293 8.56 2.07 -11.17
N GLY A 294 9.86 1.86 -11.00
CA GLY A 294 10.68 0.98 -11.85
C GLY A 294 11.08 1.59 -13.19
N GLY A 295 11.10 2.93 -13.31
CA GLY A 295 11.49 3.64 -14.54
C GLY A 295 10.44 3.57 -15.64
N GLY A 296 9.20 3.92 -15.30
CA GLY A 296 8.09 3.94 -16.25
C GLY A 296 7.08 5.05 -15.95
N GLU A 297 5.91 4.96 -16.58
CA GLU A 297 4.83 5.93 -16.37
C GLU A 297 4.15 5.73 -15.01
N LEU A 298 3.94 6.83 -14.28
CA LEU A 298 3.06 6.87 -13.11
C LEU A 298 1.63 7.16 -13.56
N ASN A 299 0.83 6.11 -13.65
CA ASN A 299 -0.58 6.18 -14.02
C ASN A 299 -1.46 6.18 -12.77
N ILE A 300 -2.24 7.25 -12.56
CA ILE A 300 -3.16 7.35 -11.43
C ILE A 300 -4.60 7.49 -11.95
N SER A 301 -5.40 6.47 -11.69
CA SER A 301 -6.83 6.44 -11.98
C SER A 301 -7.62 5.96 -10.76
N SER A 302 -8.04 6.88 -9.89
CA SER A 302 -8.98 6.61 -8.81
C SER A 302 -10.14 7.63 -8.81
N SER A 303 -11.37 7.12 -8.87
CA SER A 303 -12.58 7.95 -8.90
C SER A 303 -13.18 8.25 -7.51
N LYS A 304 -12.67 7.59 -6.45
CA LYS A 304 -13.27 7.59 -5.10
C LYS A 304 -12.34 8.00 -3.96
N SER A 305 -11.08 8.35 -4.25
CA SER A 305 -10.04 8.61 -3.24
C SER A 305 -9.09 9.73 -3.69
N LEU A 306 -8.11 10.07 -2.84
CA LEU A 306 -7.04 11.02 -3.19
C LEU A 306 -6.02 10.44 -4.18
N GLY A 307 -6.21 9.21 -4.67
CA GLY A 307 -5.26 8.55 -5.55
C GLY A 307 -3.95 8.31 -4.82
N MET A 308 -3.02 9.25 -4.95
CA MET A 308 -1.71 9.18 -4.33
C MET A 308 -1.35 10.47 -3.59
N VAL A 309 -0.68 10.33 -2.45
CA VAL A 309 -0.20 11.45 -1.63
C VAL A 309 1.28 11.27 -1.32
N LEU A 310 2.09 12.23 -1.75
CA LEU A 310 3.49 12.38 -1.33
C LEU A 310 3.56 13.40 -0.21
N TYR A 311 4.09 12.99 0.94
CA TYR A 311 4.21 13.88 2.09
C TYR A 311 5.45 13.60 2.94
N GLY A 312 5.73 14.45 3.93
CA GLY A 312 6.80 14.22 4.90
C GLY A 312 8.22 14.34 4.35
N GLY A 313 8.39 14.89 3.14
CA GLY A 313 9.67 14.94 2.43
C GLY A 313 9.80 13.90 1.32
N ALA A 314 8.71 13.18 1.03
CA ALA A 314 8.71 12.13 0.02
C ALA A 314 9.17 12.62 -1.34
N THR A 315 9.92 11.77 -2.04
CA THR A 315 10.41 12.05 -3.38
C THR A 315 9.88 11.03 -4.39
N ALA A 316 9.63 11.45 -5.63
CA ALA A 316 9.25 10.57 -6.72
C ALA A 316 9.97 10.99 -8.01
N HIS A 317 10.46 10.02 -8.77
CA HIS A 317 11.15 10.23 -10.04
C HIS A 317 10.62 9.35 -11.19
N PRO A 318 9.33 9.47 -11.56
CA PRO A 318 8.77 8.70 -12.67
C PRO A 318 9.26 9.23 -14.03
N ASP A 319 9.08 8.43 -15.09
CA ASP A 319 9.24 8.88 -16.46
C ASP A 319 8.14 9.90 -16.77
N ASP A 320 6.96 9.45 -17.19
CA ASP A 320 5.78 10.30 -17.34
C ASP A 320 4.86 10.21 -16.11
N VAL A 321 4.03 11.24 -15.90
CA VAL A 321 2.95 11.22 -14.90
C VAL A 321 1.64 11.44 -15.62
N ASN A 322 0.72 10.47 -15.57
CA ASN A 322 -0.58 10.58 -16.20
C ASN A 322 -1.69 10.48 -15.13
N LEU A 323 -2.46 11.55 -14.96
CA LEU A 323 -3.55 11.64 -13.98
C LEU A 323 -4.91 11.63 -14.67
N GLY A 324 -5.77 10.69 -14.28
CA GLY A 324 -7.08 10.49 -14.91
C GLY A 324 -6.94 9.87 -16.31
N VAL A 325 -6.29 8.72 -16.39
CA VAL A 325 -6.01 7.98 -17.65
C VAL A 325 -7.25 7.34 -18.28
N ASN A 326 -8.32 7.12 -17.52
CA ASN A 326 -9.57 6.53 -18.02
C ASN A 326 -10.69 7.57 -18.03
N ALA A 327 -11.50 7.60 -19.10
CA ALA A 327 -12.56 8.60 -19.28
C ALA A 327 -13.60 8.65 -18.13
N ASP A 328 -13.86 7.50 -17.52
CA ASP A 328 -14.84 7.35 -16.43
C ASP A 328 -14.21 7.45 -15.03
N GLU A 329 -12.90 7.66 -14.93
CA GLU A 329 -12.17 7.68 -13.67
C GLU A 329 -11.47 9.02 -13.42
N GLY A 330 -11.35 9.36 -12.13
CA GLY A 330 -10.53 10.48 -11.69
C GLY A 330 -9.07 10.06 -11.53
N GLY A 331 -8.17 11.00 -11.30
CA GLY A 331 -6.82 10.72 -10.80
C GLY A 331 -6.35 11.91 -10.00
N VAL A 332 -6.03 11.70 -8.73
CA VAL A 332 -5.59 12.77 -7.84
C VAL A 332 -4.17 12.45 -7.37
N LEU A 333 -3.29 13.45 -7.46
CA LEU A 333 -1.97 13.42 -6.87
C LEU A 333 -1.83 14.66 -6.00
N VAL A 334 -1.45 14.45 -4.74
CA VAL A 334 -1.21 15.53 -3.77
C VAL A 334 0.24 15.48 -3.32
N LEU A 335 0.92 16.62 -3.40
CA LEU A 335 2.19 16.83 -2.73
C LEU A 335 1.96 17.78 -1.56
N SER A 336 2.34 17.36 -0.36
CA SER A 336 2.14 18.15 0.85
C SER A 336 3.29 18.02 1.84
N ARG A 337 3.18 18.73 2.95
CA ARG A 337 4.12 18.69 4.08
C ARG A 337 3.32 18.39 5.35
N ALA A 338 3.40 17.19 5.89
CA ALA A 338 2.80 16.90 7.19
C ALA A 338 3.62 17.55 8.32
N GLY A 339 2.94 18.21 9.26
CA GLY A 339 3.47 18.50 10.61
C GLY A 339 4.77 19.32 10.72
N GLY A 340 5.22 20.00 9.65
CA GLY A 340 6.51 20.72 9.65
C GLY A 340 7.71 19.89 9.16
N GLY A 341 7.47 18.74 8.49
CA GLY A 341 8.51 17.94 7.82
C GLY A 341 9.14 18.65 6.61
N SER A 342 10.04 17.95 5.91
CA SER A 342 10.66 18.48 4.67
C SER A 342 9.64 18.60 3.54
N PRO A 343 9.84 19.52 2.57
CA PRO A 343 9.01 19.57 1.38
C PRO A 343 9.10 18.29 0.55
N SER A 344 7.96 17.83 0.02
CA SER A 344 7.92 16.69 -0.89
C SER A 344 8.29 17.11 -2.31
N LYS A 345 8.83 16.20 -3.11
CA LYS A 345 9.36 16.50 -4.44
C LYS A 345 8.91 15.49 -5.48
N LEU A 346 8.34 15.96 -6.59
CA LEU A 346 8.12 15.18 -7.80
C LEU A 346 9.04 15.70 -8.91
N THR A 347 9.86 14.83 -9.46
CA THR A 347 10.69 15.14 -10.64
C THR A 347 10.30 14.18 -11.76
N ALA A 348 9.59 14.62 -12.79
CA ALA A 348 9.30 13.74 -13.92
C ALA A 348 10.41 13.83 -14.98
N GLU A 349 10.90 12.68 -15.48
CA GLU A 349 11.81 12.64 -16.64
C GLU A 349 11.07 12.87 -17.97
N GLY A 350 9.75 12.82 -17.92
CA GLY A 350 8.81 12.96 -19.02
C GLY A 350 7.80 14.07 -18.77
N ASP A 351 6.68 13.98 -19.49
CA ASP A 351 5.59 14.93 -19.39
C ASP A 351 4.70 14.61 -18.18
N ILE A 352 4.12 15.67 -17.59
CA ILE A 352 3.04 15.53 -16.61
C ILE A 352 1.72 15.85 -17.32
N LYS A 353 0.87 14.84 -17.51
CA LYS A 353 -0.44 14.94 -18.15
C LYS A 353 -1.55 14.88 -17.11
N ILE A 354 -2.22 16.01 -16.88
CA ILE A 354 -3.32 16.12 -15.92
C ILE A 354 -4.64 16.14 -16.70
N GLY A 355 -5.48 15.13 -16.50
CA GLY A 355 -6.65 14.90 -17.34
C GLY A 355 -6.19 14.36 -18.69
N ASP A 356 -5.62 13.16 -18.70
CA ASP A 356 -5.21 12.47 -19.93
C ASP A 356 -6.44 12.08 -20.76
N TYR A 357 -7.43 11.41 -20.16
CA TYR A 357 -8.74 11.14 -20.79
C TYR A 357 -9.93 11.43 -19.86
N GLY A 358 -9.75 11.30 -18.55
CA GLY A 358 -10.75 11.55 -17.52
C GLY A 358 -10.51 12.85 -16.74
N VAL A 359 -10.75 12.80 -15.43
CA VAL A 359 -10.57 13.96 -14.53
C VAL A 359 -9.26 13.83 -13.77
N GLY A 360 -8.24 14.59 -14.16
CA GLY A 360 -6.97 14.65 -13.44
C GLY A 360 -6.89 15.84 -12.48
N ARG A 361 -6.27 15.65 -11.32
CA ARG A 361 -5.95 16.72 -10.37
C ARG A 361 -4.55 16.56 -9.81
N LEU A 362 -3.74 17.59 -9.96
CA LEU A 362 -2.46 17.73 -9.26
C LEU A 362 -2.57 18.91 -8.30
N ASN A 363 -2.45 18.64 -7.00
CA ASN A 363 -2.38 19.67 -5.98
C ASN A 363 -0.98 19.66 -5.36
N VAL A 364 -0.32 20.81 -5.37
CA VAL A 364 1.02 20.98 -4.81
C VAL A 364 0.93 22.03 -3.71
N GLU A 365 1.29 21.63 -2.50
CA GLU A 365 1.10 22.43 -1.30
C GLU A 365 2.35 22.47 -0.42
N ALA A 366 2.38 23.45 0.47
CA ALA A 366 3.27 23.51 1.62
C ALA A 366 4.76 23.43 1.27
N SER A 367 5.19 24.25 0.30
CA SER A 367 6.57 24.37 -0.18
C SER A 367 7.09 23.15 -0.93
N SER A 368 6.23 22.19 -1.24
CA SER A 368 6.56 21.05 -2.10
C SER A 368 6.99 21.51 -3.49
N GLN A 369 7.76 20.67 -4.18
CA GLN A 369 8.38 20.97 -5.45
C GLN A 369 7.89 20.03 -6.54
N VAL A 370 7.59 20.58 -7.71
CA VAL A 370 7.36 19.77 -8.93
C VAL A 370 8.28 20.29 -10.01
N SER A 371 8.99 19.38 -10.67
CA SER A 371 9.81 19.70 -11.84
C SER A 371 9.63 18.65 -12.93
N VAL A 372 9.63 19.10 -14.18
CA VAL A 372 9.89 18.26 -15.35
C VAL A 372 11.25 18.62 -15.93
N ILE A 373 11.92 17.69 -16.60
CA ILE A 373 13.22 17.97 -17.23
C ILE A 373 13.09 18.86 -18.47
N ASP A 374 14.20 19.45 -18.92
CA ASP A 374 14.26 20.24 -20.15
C ASP A 374 13.78 19.42 -21.36
N GLY A 375 13.01 20.03 -22.26
CA GLY A 375 12.38 19.31 -23.37
C GLY A 375 10.99 18.74 -23.05
N LYS A 376 10.55 18.77 -21.78
CA LYS A 376 9.28 18.22 -21.31
C LYS A 376 8.32 19.29 -20.79
N ARG A 377 7.07 18.89 -20.58
CA ARG A 377 5.94 19.80 -20.38
C ARG A 377 5.01 19.37 -19.27
N ILE A 378 4.25 20.33 -18.76
CA ILE A 378 3.09 20.07 -17.90
C ILE A 378 1.82 20.45 -18.64
N TYR A 379 0.87 19.54 -18.71
CA TYR A 379 -0.43 19.73 -19.33
C TYR A 379 -1.55 19.68 -18.28
N ALA A 380 -2.39 20.70 -18.24
CA ALA A 380 -3.69 20.67 -17.59
C ALA A 380 -4.78 20.57 -18.65
N GLY A 381 -5.50 19.45 -18.72
CA GLY A 381 -6.49 19.14 -19.75
C GLY A 381 -5.83 18.64 -21.02
N TYR A 382 -5.17 17.47 -20.93
CA TYR A 382 -4.40 16.90 -22.03
C TYR A 382 -5.30 16.37 -23.16
N GLY A 383 -6.05 15.28 -22.98
CA GLY A 383 -6.80 14.64 -24.06
C GLY A 383 -8.21 15.18 -24.31
N GLU A 384 -8.80 14.82 -25.45
CA GLU A 384 -10.11 15.30 -25.86
C GLU A 384 -11.21 14.85 -24.87
N GLY A 385 -12.07 15.78 -24.45
CA GLY A 385 -13.14 15.50 -23.48
C GLY A 385 -12.70 15.41 -22.01
N SER A 386 -11.38 15.50 -21.74
CA SER A 386 -10.84 15.41 -20.39
C SER A 386 -10.98 16.71 -19.59
N TYR A 387 -10.75 16.62 -18.28
CA TYR A 387 -10.69 17.77 -17.37
C TYR A 387 -9.45 17.70 -16.49
N GLY A 388 -8.51 18.62 -16.69
CA GLY A 388 -7.30 18.70 -15.88
C GLY A 388 -7.30 19.89 -14.94
N ILE A 389 -6.99 19.64 -13.66
CA ILE A 389 -6.86 20.67 -12.64
C ILE A 389 -5.44 20.66 -12.06
N PHE A 390 -4.75 21.78 -12.18
CA PHE A 390 -3.42 21.97 -11.61
C PHE A 390 -3.46 23.11 -10.59
N ASN A 391 -3.39 22.80 -9.28
CA ASN A 391 -3.36 23.82 -8.24
C ASN A 391 -2.04 23.80 -7.48
N VAL A 392 -1.51 24.98 -7.21
CA VAL A 392 -0.23 25.15 -6.53
C VAL A 392 -0.35 26.23 -5.47
N TYR A 393 0.11 25.92 -4.25
CA TYR A 393 -0.01 26.77 -3.08
C TYR A 393 1.32 26.85 -2.32
N ALA A 394 1.91 28.05 -2.24
CA ALA A 394 3.16 28.32 -1.54
C ALA A 394 4.29 27.34 -1.87
N SER A 395 4.47 27.02 -3.16
CA SER A 395 5.34 25.97 -3.68
C SER A 395 6.19 26.44 -4.88
N ASP A 396 7.19 25.65 -5.26
CA ASP A 396 8.06 25.93 -6.41
C ASP A 396 7.81 24.92 -7.53
N ILE A 397 7.57 25.42 -8.75
CA ILE A 397 7.28 24.60 -9.92
C ILE A 397 8.24 24.96 -11.06
N ASN A 398 8.94 23.95 -11.59
CA ASN A 398 9.57 24.04 -12.91
C ASN A 398 8.74 23.23 -13.92
N ALA A 399 7.98 23.92 -14.76
CA ALA A 399 7.15 23.28 -15.78
C ALA A 399 7.88 22.99 -17.09
N GLY A 400 9.21 23.12 -17.13
CA GLY A 400 10.04 22.80 -18.27
C GLY A 400 9.80 23.72 -19.47
N ASP A 401 9.75 23.13 -20.66
CA ASP A 401 9.64 23.85 -21.93
C ASP A 401 8.29 24.56 -22.07
N GLU A 402 7.22 23.97 -21.55
CA GLU A 402 5.90 24.53 -21.73
C GLU A 402 4.92 24.11 -20.63
N LEU A 403 4.26 25.11 -20.05
CA LEU A 403 3.02 24.89 -19.31
C LEU A 403 1.85 25.06 -20.27
N VAL A 404 1.04 24.01 -20.43
CA VAL A 404 -0.13 24.00 -21.31
C VAL A 404 -1.40 23.92 -20.48
N VAL A 405 -2.28 24.94 -20.59
CA VAL A 405 -3.59 24.97 -19.95
C VAL A 405 -4.68 24.84 -21.00
N GLY A 406 -5.23 23.63 -21.11
CA GLY A 406 -6.16 23.21 -22.14
C GLY A 406 -5.43 22.87 -23.42
N TYR A 407 -4.98 21.61 -23.55
CA TYR A 407 -4.37 21.10 -24.77
C TYR A 407 -5.46 20.69 -25.77
N ALA A 408 -5.99 19.47 -25.67
CA ALA A 408 -7.22 19.02 -26.32
C ALA A 408 -8.41 18.92 -25.34
N GLY A 409 -8.15 18.84 -24.03
CA GLY A 409 -9.17 18.82 -22.98
C GLY A 409 -9.52 20.21 -22.44
N THR A 410 -10.23 20.26 -21.32
CA THR A 410 -10.44 21.51 -20.55
C THR A 410 -9.37 21.62 -19.47
N GLY A 411 -8.61 22.71 -19.48
CA GLY A 411 -7.56 22.97 -18.49
C GLY A 411 -7.97 24.03 -17.47
N ARG A 412 -7.72 23.75 -16.19
CA ARG A 412 -7.71 24.77 -15.14
C ARG A 412 -6.41 24.72 -14.36
N ALA A 413 -5.76 25.87 -14.23
CA ALA A 413 -4.56 26.05 -13.45
C ALA A 413 -4.74 27.19 -12.45
N GLY A 414 -4.29 26.97 -11.22
CA GLY A 414 -4.36 27.93 -10.12
C GLY A 414 -3.03 28.03 -9.40
N VAL A 415 -2.49 29.24 -9.33
CA VAL A 415 -1.17 29.55 -8.76
C VAL A 415 -1.37 30.57 -7.64
N TYR A 416 -1.16 30.13 -6.40
CA TYR A 416 -1.62 30.87 -5.21
C TYR A 416 -0.52 31.03 -4.15
N ASN A 417 -0.70 32.02 -3.26
CA ASN A 417 -0.01 32.13 -1.96
C ASN A 417 1.53 32.16 -2.06
N GLY A 418 2.10 33.10 -2.81
CA GLY A 418 3.56 33.23 -2.93
C GLY A 418 4.25 32.08 -3.68
N THR A 419 3.49 31.23 -4.37
CA THR A 419 4.02 30.20 -5.29
C THR A 419 4.91 30.83 -6.36
N SER A 420 5.98 30.14 -6.73
CA SER A 420 6.80 30.44 -7.90
C SER A 420 6.61 29.36 -8.97
N VAL A 421 6.23 29.76 -10.19
CA VAL A 421 6.22 28.86 -11.37
C VAL A 421 7.17 29.41 -12.42
N THR A 422 8.06 28.56 -12.93
CA THR A 422 8.96 28.86 -14.05
C THR A 422 8.70 27.94 -15.22
N THR A 423 8.63 28.50 -16.43
CA THR A 423 8.54 27.73 -17.69
C THR A 423 9.15 28.50 -18.85
N THR A 424 9.48 27.82 -19.94
CA THR A 424 9.94 28.49 -21.16
C THR A 424 8.78 29.15 -21.90
N ARG A 425 7.64 28.48 -22.06
CA ARG A 425 6.45 28.98 -22.76
C ARG A 425 5.17 28.71 -21.96
N LEU A 426 4.15 29.53 -22.20
CA LEU A 426 2.79 29.27 -21.73
C LEU A 426 1.83 29.22 -22.91
N SER A 427 1.10 28.11 -23.04
CA SER A 427 0.04 27.95 -24.03
C SER A 427 -1.30 27.72 -23.36
N MET A 428 -2.31 28.48 -23.76
CA MET A 428 -3.69 28.32 -23.29
C MET A 428 -4.62 28.03 -24.46
N GLY A 429 -5.43 26.97 -24.35
CA GLY A 429 -6.35 26.52 -25.41
C GLY A 429 -5.60 26.18 -26.69
N ALA A 430 -4.73 25.17 -26.64
CA ALA A 430 -3.74 24.88 -27.68
C ALA A 430 -4.35 24.28 -28.96
N ILE A 431 -5.32 23.37 -28.84
CA ILE A 431 -5.91 22.63 -29.96
C ILE A 431 -7.42 22.92 -30.06
N ALA A 432 -7.91 23.02 -31.30
CA ALA A 432 -9.34 23.16 -31.58
C ALA A 432 -10.10 21.87 -31.20
N THR A 433 -11.28 22.00 -30.58
CA THR A 433 -12.12 20.86 -30.21
C THR A 433 -13.49 20.93 -30.88
N ASN A 434 -14.13 19.76 -30.98
CA ASN A 434 -15.46 19.60 -31.58
C ASN A 434 -16.60 20.01 -30.62
N THR A 435 -16.26 20.35 -29.38
CA THR A 435 -17.18 20.61 -28.26
C THR A 435 -17.33 22.11 -28.01
N SER A 436 -18.46 22.52 -27.40
CA SER A 436 -18.73 23.93 -27.07
C SER A 436 -17.61 24.53 -26.22
N ALA A 437 -17.08 25.68 -26.65
CA ALA A 437 -15.88 26.35 -26.17
C ALA A 437 -15.57 26.14 -24.66
N PRO A 438 -14.70 25.16 -24.31
CA PRO A 438 -14.24 25.04 -22.94
C PRO A 438 -13.55 26.35 -22.52
N GLN A 439 -13.80 26.77 -21.28
CA GLN A 439 -13.16 27.93 -20.66
C GLN A 439 -11.88 27.46 -19.98
N ASP A 440 -10.77 27.52 -20.71
CA ASP A 440 -9.45 27.22 -20.15
C ASP A 440 -9.00 28.39 -19.29
N MET A 441 -8.61 28.10 -18.06
CA MET A 441 -8.41 29.15 -17.06
C MET A 441 -7.08 29.01 -16.36
N LEU A 442 -6.29 30.09 -16.35
CA LEU A 442 -5.17 30.26 -15.46
C LEU A 442 -5.46 31.40 -14.49
N THR A 443 -5.34 31.13 -13.20
CA THR A 443 -5.54 32.10 -12.12
C THR A 443 -4.25 32.24 -11.32
N ILE A 444 -3.75 33.46 -11.17
CA ILE A 444 -2.54 33.79 -10.40
C ILE A 444 -2.94 34.78 -9.31
N GLN A 445 -2.76 34.43 -8.03
CA GLN A 445 -3.26 35.25 -6.92
C GLN A 445 -2.38 35.20 -5.67
N ASN A 446 -2.62 36.15 -4.79
CA ASN A 446 -2.09 36.22 -3.42
C ASN A 446 -0.55 36.15 -3.38
N GLY A 447 0.10 37.11 -4.05
CA GLY A 447 1.56 37.25 -4.08
C GLY A 447 2.30 36.19 -4.89
N ALA A 448 1.60 35.33 -5.65
CA ALA A 448 2.25 34.32 -6.47
C ALA A 448 2.84 34.90 -7.77
N THR A 449 3.90 34.26 -8.27
CA THR A 449 4.66 34.69 -9.45
C THR A 449 4.73 33.59 -10.48
N VAL A 450 4.41 33.90 -11.74
CA VAL A 450 4.65 33.04 -12.90
C VAL A 450 5.67 33.71 -13.81
N THR A 451 6.80 33.04 -14.05
CA THR A 451 7.89 33.52 -14.90
C THR A 451 7.99 32.69 -16.17
N ILE A 452 7.98 33.37 -17.30
CA ILE A 452 7.95 32.79 -18.64
C ILE A 452 9.10 33.39 -19.43
N THR A 453 10.05 32.58 -19.87
CA THR A 453 11.28 33.11 -20.51
C THR A 453 11.08 33.48 -21.98
N GLN A 454 10.08 32.91 -22.65
CA GLN A 454 9.71 33.23 -24.02
C GLN A 454 8.24 33.67 -24.08
N ASP A 455 7.45 33.11 -25.00
CA ASP A 455 6.13 33.63 -25.34
C ASP A 455 5.01 33.05 -24.48
N VAL A 456 3.95 33.86 -24.35
CA VAL A 456 2.63 33.45 -23.90
C VAL A 456 1.69 33.45 -25.11
N VAL A 457 0.98 32.34 -25.32
CA VAL A 457 0.00 32.22 -26.41
C VAL A 457 -1.36 31.83 -25.85
N MET A 458 -2.36 32.71 -26.01
CA MET A 458 -3.73 32.45 -25.58
C MET A 458 -4.67 32.22 -26.76
N ALA A 459 -5.55 31.22 -26.61
CA ALA A 459 -6.53 30.81 -27.61
C ALA A 459 -5.89 30.45 -28.96
N ASN A 460 -4.89 29.56 -28.93
CA ASN A 460 -4.15 29.11 -30.12
C ASN A 460 -5.01 28.20 -31.04
N GLY A 461 -5.93 27.44 -30.46
CA GLY A 461 -6.93 26.65 -31.18
C GLY A 461 -8.14 27.48 -31.60
N SER A 462 -8.67 27.22 -32.80
CA SER A 462 -9.94 27.79 -33.23
C SER A 462 -11.07 27.36 -32.29
N ASN A 463 -12.02 28.27 -31.99
CA ASN A 463 -13.15 28.05 -31.07
C ASN A 463 -12.78 27.79 -29.58
N ARG A 464 -11.57 28.19 -29.14
CA ARG A 464 -11.20 28.16 -27.72
C ARG A 464 -11.52 29.49 -27.03
N ASN A 465 -12.02 29.41 -25.80
CA ASN A 465 -12.18 30.54 -24.90
C ASN A 465 -11.16 30.40 -23.76
N THR A 466 -10.25 31.35 -23.64
CA THR A 466 -9.22 31.32 -22.61
C THR A 466 -9.33 32.52 -21.68
N ALA A 467 -9.09 32.30 -20.40
CA ALA A 467 -9.17 33.33 -19.38
C ALA A 467 -7.92 33.28 -18.48
N LEU A 468 -7.18 34.39 -18.44
CA LEU A 468 -6.05 34.60 -17.54
C LEU A 468 -6.43 35.69 -16.54
N SER A 469 -6.41 35.35 -15.24
CA SER A 469 -6.74 36.29 -14.17
C SER A 469 -5.60 36.44 -13.19
N LEU A 470 -5.25 37.70 -12.89
CA LEU A 470 -4.28 38.09 -11.90
C LEU A 470 -4.92 39.00 -10.84
N SER A 471 -4.63 38.75 -9.57
CA SER A 471 -5.11 39.60 -8.47
C SER A 471 -4.26 39.50 -7.20
N GLN A 472 -4.47 40.43 -6.26
CA GLN A 472 -3.87 40.39 -4.92
C GLN A 472 -2.33 40.36 -4.96
N ALA A 473 -1.74 41.36 -5.62
CA ALA A 473 -0.29 41.56 -5.74
C ALA A 473 0.47 40.35 -6.34
N SER A 474 -0.16 39.61 -7.26
CA SER A 474 0.47 38.55 -8.04
C SER A 474 1.20 39.09 -9.27
N ASP A 475 2.21 38.36 -9.74
CA ASP A 475 3.06 38.77 -10.86
C ASP A 475 3.05 37.74 -12.00
N LEU A 476 2.99 38.23 -13.24
CA LEU A 476 3.32 37.47 -14.44
C LEU A 476 4.47 38.17 -15.15
N LEU A 477 5.60 37.48 -15.28
CA LEU A 477 6.81 37.99 -15.89
C LEU A 477 7.03 37.27 -17.22
N VAL A 478 7.06 38.02 -18.33
CA VAL A 478 7.16 37.48 -19.69
C VAL A 478 8.41 38.04 -20.37
N GLY A 479 9.33 37.14 -20.73
CA GLY A 479 10.57 37.47 -21.43
C GLY A 479 10.43 37.59 -22.96
N GLY A 480 9.42 36.94 -23.54
CA GLY A 480 9.07 37.00 -24.97
C GLY A 480 7.75 37.73 -25.22
N ASN A 481 7.03 37.36 -26.28
CA ASN A 481 5.80 38.04 -26.70
C ASN A 481 4.56 37.55 -25.94
N LEU A 482 3.55 38.41 -25.82
CA LEU A 482 2.25 38.06 -25.25
C LEU A 482 1.18 38.09 -26.34
N TYR A 483 0.73 36.94 -26.83
CA TYR A 483 -0.30 36.84 -27.86
C TYR A 483 -1.69 36.57 -27.26
N LEU A 484 -2.56 37.58 -27.29
CA LEU A 484 -3.95 37.46 -26.84
C LEU A 484 -4.90 37.19 -28.01
N GLY A 485 -5.60 36.05 -27.99
CA GLY A 485 -6.68 35.76 -28.94
C GLY A 485 -6.19 35.39 -30.34
N ASN A 486 -5.23 34.46 -30.43
CA ASN A 486 -4.60 34.08 -31.71
C ASN A 486 -5.61 33.56 -32.74
N LYS A 487 -6.41 32.54 -32.39
CA LYS A 487 -7.45 31.94 -33.26
C LYS A 487 -8.82 31.84 -32.60
N GLY A 488 -8.96 32.30 -31.37
CA GLY A 488 -10.17 32.23 -30.56
C GLY A 488 -10.34 33.46 -29.66
N SER A 489 -11.21 33.35 -28.65
CA SER A 489 -11.43 34.46 -27.71
C SER A 489 -10.54 34.32 -26.49
N ALA A 490 -9.88 35.41 -26.10
CA ALA A 490 -9.04 35.47 -24.91
C ALA A 490 -9.48 36.63 -24.02
N ALA A 491 -9.45 36.41 -22.70
CA ALA A 491 -9.67 37.45 -21.70
C ALA A 491 -8.48 37.49 -20.73
N LEU A 492 -7.91 38.69 -20.56
CA LEU A 492 -6.89 38.97 -19.54
C LEU A 492 -7.49 39.95 -18.51
N THR A 493 -7.52 39.54 -17.25
CA THR A 493 -8.06 40.35 -16.14
C THR A 493 -6.96 40.61 -15.11
N ILE A 494 -6.66 41.87 -14.83
CA ILE A 494 -5.64 42.29 -13.87
C ILE A 494 -6.30 43.20 -12.84
N THR A 495 -6.24 42.84 -11.55
CA THR A 495 -6.92 43.57 -10.47
C THR A 495 -6.08 43.63 -9.20
N ASN A 496 -6.49 44.45 -8.22
CA ASN A 496 -5.98 44.40 -6.84
C ASN A 496 -4.45 44.39 -6.70
N GLY A 497 -3.77 45.28 -7.45
CA GLY A 497 -2.33 45.48 -7.36
C GLY A 497 -1.46 44.41 -8.05
N ALA A 498 -2.05 43.51 -8.83
CA ALA A 498 -1.30 42.56 -9.64
C ALA A 498 -0.55 43.22 -10.80
N LEU A 499 0.57 42.61 -11.22
CA LEU A 499 1.45 43.09 -12.28
C LEU A 499 1.55 42.07 -13.41
N VAL A 500 1.55 42.57 -14.64
CA VAL A 500 2.06 41.85 -15.81
C VAL A 500 3.24 42.64 -16.34
N ASP A 501 4.43 42.07 -16.23
CA ASP A 501 5.67 42.62 -16.78
C ASP A 501 6.01 41.86 -18.05
N ILE A 502 5.96 42.54 -19.18
CA ILE A 502 6.29 42.00 -20.50
C ILE A 502 7.56 42.76 -20.88
N GLY A 503 8.72 42.12 -20.79
CA GLY A 503 10.04 42.75 -20.82
C GLY A 503 10.40 43.49 -22.12
N ASN A 504 11.53 43.16 -22.75
CA ASN A 504 11.89 43.74 -24.05
C ASN A 504 11.13 43.04 -25.20
N VAL A 505 9.83 43.34 -25.29
CA VAL A 505 8.91 42.72 -26.26
C VAL A 505 9.04 43.32 -27.65
N ALA A 506 8.76 42.52 -28.68
CA ALA A 506 8.50 43.00 -30.04
C ALA A 506 6.99 43.22 -30.29
N GLU A 507 6.10 42.44 -29.66
CA GLU A 507 4.65 42.45 -29.95
C GLU A 507 3.80 42.04 -28.71
N VAL A 508 2.64 42.72 -28.53
CA VAL A 508 1.54 42.38 -27.59
C VAL A 508 0.23 42.36 -28.37
#